data_AF-A0A399YQM1-F1
#
_entry.id   AF-A0A399YQM1-F1
#
_cell.length_a   1.000
_cell.length_b   1.000
_cell.length_c   1.000
_cell.angle_alpha   90.00
_cell.angle_beta   90.00
_cell.angle_gamma   90.00
#
_symmetry.space_group_name_H-M   'P 1'
#
loop_
_entity.id
_entity.type
_entity.pdbx_description
1 polymer ?
#
loop_
_entity_poly.entity_id
_entity_poly.type
_entity_poly.pdbx_seq_one_letter_code
_entity_poly.pdbx_strand_id
1 'polypeptide(L)'
;MTNSLISRIRRNHGLEHATIHVLSEGHKRFSAQGNSDHRGFHLNIYGDITEDEVNAAVDEAYRRLRAGEHHLAVHPNCGTVLVTTAALATLAAQTMLALENWREPR
;
A
#
# COMPACT_ATOMS: atom_id res chain seq x y z
N MET A 1 -14.54 -20.34 -0.97
CA MET A 1 -15.09 -19.24 -1.79
C MET A 1 -14.53 -17.84 -1.42
N THR A 2 -13.97 -17.64 -0.22
CA THR A 2 -13.30 -16.40 0.23
C THR A 2 -12.04 -15.99 -0.55
N ASN A 3 -11.40 -16.93 -1.24
CA ASN A 3 -10.15 -16.70 -1.98
C ASN A 3 -10.30 -15.71 -3.16
N SER A 4 -11.49 -15.62 -3.77
CA SER A 4 -11.77 -14.69 -4.87
C SER A 4 -11.74 -13.22 -4.43
N LEU A 5 -12.35 -12.91 -3.27
CA LEU A 5 -12.50 -11.53 -2.81
C LEU A 5 -11.16 -10.94 -2.38
N ILE A 6 -10.40 -11.69 -1.58
CA ILE A 6 -9.06 -11.28 -1.12
C ILE A 6 -8.12 -11.12 -2.33
N SER A 7 -8.17 -12.04 -3.29
CA SER A 7 -7.38 -11.95 -4.51
C SER A 7 -7.73 -10.71 -5.34
N ARG A 8 -9.01 -10.32 -5.43
CA ARG A 8 -9.42 -9.06 -6.09
C ARG A 8 -8.85 -7.84 -5.36
N ILE A 9 -9.02 -7.76 -4.04
CA ILE A 9 -8.48 -6.66 -3.22
C ILE A 9 -6.97 -6.54 -3.41
N ARG A 10 -6.22 -7.66 -3.33
CA ARG A 10 -4.76 -7.66 -3.51
C ARG A 10 -4.32 -7.19 -4.90
N ARG A 11 -5.05 -7.57 -5.95
CA ARG A 11 -4.76 -7.13 -7.32
C ARG A 11 -5.04 -5.65 -7.52
N ASN A 12 -6.17 -5.16 -7.00
CA ASN A 12 -6.54 -3.75 -7.07
C ASN A 12 -5.53 -2.88 -6.32
N HIS A 13 -5.15 -3.29 -5.10
CA HIS A 13 -4.12 -2.63 -4.29
C HIS A 13 -2.75 -2.65 -4.97
N GLY A 14 -2.36 -3.78 -5.56
CA GLY A 14 -1.12 -3.84 -6.33
C GLY A 14 -1.10 -2.86 -7.52
N LEU A 15 -2.23 -2.72 -8.22
CA LEU A 15 -2.37 -1.76 -9.32
C LEU A 15 -2.38 -0.31 -8.83
N GLU A 16 -3.02 -0.02 -7.69
CA GLU A 16 -2.95 1.29 -7.03
C GLU A 16 -1.51 1.71 -6.74
N HIS A 17 -0.73 0.84 -6.08
CA HIS A 17 0.68 1.09 -5.79
C HIS A 17 1.50 1.32 -7.06
N ALA A 18 1.30 0.47 -8.08
CA ALA A 18 2.04 0.60 -9.33
C ALA A 18 1.69 1.91 -10.05
N THR A 19 0.44 2.36 -9.98
CA THR A 19 -0.01 3.63 -10.56
C THR A 19 0.65 4.81 -9.84
N ILE A 20 0.72 4.77 -8.51
CA ILE A 20 1.43 5.77 -7.69
C ILE A 20 2.92 5.82 -8.05
N HIS A 21 3.57 4.67 -8.24
CA HIS A 21 4.98 4.64 -8.69
C HIS A 21 5.16 5.30 -10.06
N VAL A 22 4.33 4.94 -11.04
CA VAL A 22 4.41 5.53 -12.40
C VAL A 22 4.17 7.04 -12.36
N LEU A 23 3.15 7.52 -11.61
CA LEU A 23 2.92 8.96 -11.44
C LEU A 23 4.12 9.65 -10.75
N SER A 24 4.74 8.99 -9.77
CA SER A 24 5.91 9.53 -9.06
C SER A 24 7.16 9.66 -9.94
N GLU A 25 7.30 8.80 -10.96
CA GLU A 25 8.38 8.88 -11.96
C GLU A 25 8.21 10.11 -12.87
N GLY A 26 6.98 10.42 -13.26
CA GLY A 26 6.65 11.52 -14.17
C GLY A 26 6.55 12.91 -13.52
N HIS A 27 6.18 12.98 -12.24
CA HIS A 27 5.84 14.23 -11.55
C HIS A 27 6.74 14.51 -10.34
N LYS A 28 7.55 15.57 -10.43
CA LYS A 28 8.34 16.04 -9.28
C LYS A 28 7.43 16.47 -8.15
N ARG A 29 7.73 16.03 -6.92
CA ARG A 29 6.94 16.32 -5.70
C ARG A 29 5.52 15.74 -5.73
N PHE A 30 5.31 14.65 -6.48
CA PHE A 30 4.07 13.89 -6.40
C PHE A 30 3.81 13.36 -4.99
N SER A 31 2.56 13.51 -4.55
CA SER A 31 2.05 12.92 -3.33
C SER A 31 0.61 12.52 -3.57
N ALA A 32 0.26 11.30 -3.16
CA ALA A 32 -1.12 10.82 -3.21
C ALA A 32 -1.35 9.83 -2.08
N GLN A 33 -2.62 9.71 -1.67
CA GLN A 33 -3.09 8.63 -0.82
C GLN A 33 -4.03 7.74 -1.62
N GLY A 34 -3.79 6.43 -1.60
CA GLY A 34 -4.65 5.46 -2.25
C GLY A 34 -5.48 4.64 -1.24
N ASN A 35 -6.64 4.17 -1.69
CA ASN A 35 -7.44 3.18 -0.96
C ASN A 35 -8.07 2.20 -1.95
N SER A 36 -7.93 0.90 -1.67
CA SER A 36 -8.34 -0.20 -2.54
C SER A 36 -9.37 -1.11 -1.88
N ASP A 37 -10.33 -1.54 -2.66
CA ASP A 37 -11.31 -2.56 -2.28
C ASP A 37 -11.44 -3.64 -3.37
N HIS A 38 -12.51 -4.43 -3.31
CA HIS A 38 -12.75 -5.52 -4.28
C HIS A 38 -13.27 -5.04 -5.65
N ARG A 39 -13.70 -3.78 -5.75
CA ARG A 39 -14.27 -3.14 -6.94
C ARG A 39 -13.24 -2.32 -7.70
N GLY A 40 -12.23 -1.79 -7.01
CA GLY A 40 -11.14 -1.04 -7.62
C GLY A 40 -10.28 -0.35 -6.58
N PHE A 41 -9.82 0.85 -6.92
CA PHE A 41 -9.10 1.73 -6.02
C PHE A 41 -9.45 3.20 -6.28
N HIS A 42 -9.18 4.04 -5.29
CA HIS A 42 -9.36 5.48 -5.34
C HIS A 42 -8.03 6.16 -5.01
N LEU A 43 -7.68 7.23 -5.73
CA LEU A 43 -6.50 8.05 -5.46
C LEU A 43 -6.95 9.45 -5.04
N ASN A 44 -6.47 9.90 -3.88
CA ASN A 44 -6.52 11.28 -3.46
C ASN A 44 -5.17 11.93 -3.78
N ILE A 45 -5.10 12.67 -4.88
CA ILE A 45 -3.85 13.24 -5.40
C ILE A 45 -3.68 14.66 -4.87
N TYR A 46 -2.49 14.96 -4.37
CA TYR A 46 -2.11 16.27 -3.86
C TYR A 46 -1.20 16.97 -4.87
N GLY A 47 -1.79 17.54 -5.92
CA GLY A 47 -1.05 18.23 -6.97
C GLY A 47 -1.91 18.52 -8.18
N ASP A 48 -1.29 19.17 -9.16
CA ASP A 48 -1.89 19.42 -10.48
C ASP A 48 -1.57 18.24 -11.39
N ILE A 49 -2.42 17.21 -11.34
CA ILE A 49 -2.37 16.04 -12.21
C ILE A 49 -3.75 15.87 -12.81
N THR A 50 -3.79 15.76 -14.13
CA THR A 50 -5.02 15.59 -14.90
C THR A 50 -5.51 14.15 -14.87
N GLU A 51 -6.80 13.95 -15.15
CA GLU A 51 -7.39 12.62 -15.25
C GLU A 51 -6.74 11.77 -16.36
N ASP A 52 -6.36 12.40 -17.48
CA ASP A 52 -5.68 11.73 -18.59
C ASP A 52 -4.29 11.20 -18.18
N GLU A 53 -3.55 11.97 -17.38
CA GLU A 53 -2.25 11.53 -16.83
C GLU A 53 -2.43 10.35 -15.87
N VAL A 54 -3.48 10.37 -15.05
CA VAL A 54 -3.83 9.22 -14.19
C VAL A 54 -4.18 8.00 -15.03
N ASN A 55 -5.02 8.14 -16.04
CA ASN A 55 -5.40 7.02 -16.93
C ASN A 55 -4.18 6.42 -17.64
N ALA A 56 -3.31 7.27 -18.18
CA ALA A 56 -2.06 6.83 -18.80
C ALA A 56 -1.15 6.08 -17.80
N ALA A 57 -1.05 6.58 -16.56
CA ALA A 57 -0.27 5.92 -15.52
C ALA A 57 -0.86 4.57 -15.10
N VAL A 58 -2.19 4.42 -15.04
CA VAL A 58 -2.87 3.16 -14.74
C VAL A 58 -2.60 2.12 -15.82
N ASP A 59 -2.72 2.51 -17.10
CA ASP A 59 -2.45 1.62 -18.23
C ASP A 59 -1.00 1.16 -18.25
N GLU A 60 -0.08 2.09 -18.00
CA GLU A 60 1.35 1.78 -17.93
C GLU A 60 1.69 0.88 -16.73
N ALA A 61 1.16 1.18 -15.55
CA ALA A 61 1.30 0.36 -14.36
C ALA A 61 0.80 -1.06 -14.60
N TYR A 62 -0.38 -1.21 -15.22
CA TYR A 62 -0.95 -2.51 -15.56
C TYR A 62 -0.06 -3.28 -16.54
N ARG A 63 0.43 -2.61 -17.59
CA ARG A 63 1.34 -3.20 -18.58
C ARG A 63 2.64 -3.68 -17.94
N ARG A 64 3.28 -2.86 -17.10
CA ARG A 64 4.53 -3.19 -16.39
C ARG A 64 4.34 -4.33 -15.39
N LEU A 65 3.24 -4.32 -14.63
CA LEU A 65 2.89 -5.43 -13.73
C LEU A 65 2.72 -6.76 -14.49
N ARG A 66 2.07 -6.73 -15.65
CA ARG A 66 1.93 -7.92 -16.52
C ARG A 66 3.24 -8.36 -17.15
N ALA A 67 4.19 -7.44 -17.34
CA ALA A 67 5.54 -7.75 -17.82
C ALA A 67 6.46 -8.33 -16.73
N GLY A 68 6.00 -8.42 -15.48
CA GLY A 68 6.74 -9.04 -14.37
C GLY A 68 7.40 -8.05 -13.41
N GLU A 69 7.14 -6.75 -13.54
CA GLU A 69 7.66 -5.72 -12.63
C GLU A 69 6.89 -5.69 -11.28
N HIS A 70 6.85 -6.83 -10.58
CA HIS A 70 6.04 -7.00 -9.36
C HIS A 70 6.44 -6.09 -8.20
N HIS A 71 7.65 -5.51 -8.23
CA HIS A 71 8.11 -4.54 -7.23
C HIS A 71 7.26 -3.27 -7.21
N LEU A 72 6.61 -2.92 -8.34
CA LEU A 72 5.68 -1.79 -8.42
C LEU A 72 4.41 -2.02 -7.60
N ALA A 73 4.05 -3.28 -7.30
CA ALA A 73 2.86 -3.58 -6.51
C ALA A 73 3.04 -3.33 -5.00
N VAL A 74 4.23 -2.90 -4.55
CA VAL A 74 4.53 -2.64 -3.15
C VAL A 74 5.08 -1.23 -2.96
N HIS A 75 4.62 -0.56 -1.91
CA HIS A 75 5.07 0.77 -1.53
C HIS A 75 5.52 0.77 -0.06
N PRO A 76 6.69 1.34 0.29
CA PRO A 76 7.22 1.30 1.65
C PRO A 76 6.31 1.99 2.67
N ASN A 77 5.59 3.04 2.25
CA ASN A 77 4.64 3.77 3.09
C ASN A 77 3.19 3.27 2.95
N CYS A 78 3.00 2.00 2.57
CA CYS A 78 1.65 1.41 2.50
C CYS A 78 1.02 1.34 3.90
N GLY A 79 -0.26 1.72 4.00
CA GLY A 79 -1.01 1.68 5.27
C GLY A 79 -1.01 0.29 5.92
N THR A 80 -1.05 -0.79 5.13
CA THR A 80 -0.98 -2.16 5.68
C THR A 80 0.37 -2.46 6.32
N VAL A 81 1.48 -2.06 5.70
CA VAL A 81 2.83 -2.20 6.26
C VAL A 81 2.96 -1.39 7.56
N LEU A 82 2.46 -0.16 7.58
CA LEU A 82 2.51 0.72 8.75
C LEU A 82 1.71 0.14 9.92
N VAL A 83 0.47 -0.31 9.68
CA VAL A 83 -0.38 -0.92 10.71
C VAL A 83 0.22 -2.22 11.22
N THR A 84 0.70 -3.09 10.34
CA THR A 84 1.36 -4.35 10.75
C THR A 84 2.60 -4.05 11.60
N THR A 85 3.42 -3.10 11.20
CA THR A 85 4.62 -2.71 11.95
C THR A 85 4.26 -2.15 13.33
N ALA A 86 3.31 -1.22 13.41
CA ALA A 86 2.86 -0.63 14.66
C ALA A 86 2.27 -1.69 15.61
N ALA A 87 1.45 -2.60 15.10
CA ALA A 87 0.86 -3.68 15.88
C ALA A 87 1.92 -4.62 16.45
N LEU A 88 2.87 -5.08 15.63
CA LEU A 88 3.94 -5.96 16.07
C LEU A 88 4.88 -5.30 17.08
N ALA A 89 5.27 -4.05 16.83
CA ALA A 89 6.09 -3.27 17.77
C ALA A 89 5.39 -3.08 19.11
N THR A 90 4.09 -2.76 19.11
CA THR A 90 3.30 -2.60 20.33
C THR A 90 3.19 -3.92 21.10
N LEU A 91 2.90 -5.03 20.41
CA LEU A 91 2.86 -6.34 21.04
C LEU A 91 4.21 -6.72 21.67
N ALA A 92 5.32 -6.50 20.96
CA ALA A 92 6.65 -6.75 21.48
C ALA A 92 6.92 -5.92 22.75
N ALA A 93 6.61 -4.62 22.74
CA ALA A 93 6.77 -3.76 23.90
C ALA A 93 5.93 -4.22 25.11
N GLN A 94 4.65 -4.54 24.89
CA GLN A 94 3.76 -5.00 25.95
C GLN A 94 4.17 -6.35 26.53
N THR A 95 4.63 -7.27 25.69
CA THR A 95 5.14 -8.58 26.16
C THR A 95 6.40 -8.41 27.00
N MET A 96 7.34 -7.56 26.58
CA MET A 96 8.54 -7.25 27.38
C MET A 96 8.17 -6.61 28.73
N LEU A 97 7.24 -5.65 28.73
CA LEU A 97 6.77 -5.03 29.96
C LEU A 97 6.10 -6.04 30.90
N ALA A 98 5.27 -6.95 30.36
CA ALA A 98 4.63 -8.00 31.14
C ALA A 98 5.66 -8.98 31.73
N LEU A 99 6.66 -9.37 30.95
CA LEU A 99 7.75 -10.24 31.39
C LEU A 99 8.55 -9.59 32.52
N GLU A 100 8.88 -8.30 32.40
CA GLU A 100 9.59 -7.56 33.45
C GLU A 100 8.78 -7.50 34.74
N ASN A 101 7.48 -7.20 34.65
CA ASN A 101 6.57 -7.18 35.80
C ASN A 101 6.42 -8.56 36.47
N TRP A 102 6.53 -9.66 35.72
CA TRP A 102 6.52 -11.01 36.30
C TRP A 102 7.85 -11.39 36.96
N ARG A 103 8.98 -10.85 36.47
CA ARG A 103 10.31 -11.09 37.04
C ARG A 103 10.50 -10.34 38.34
N GLU A 104 10.05 -9.10 38.40
CA GLU A 104 10.10 -8.24 39.59
C GLU A 104 8.68 -7.90 40.07
N PRO A 105 7.94 -8.89 40.62
CA PRO A 105 6.64 -8.63 41.21
C PRO A 105 6.87 -7.75 42.44
N ARG A 106 6.52 -6.47 42.31
CA ARG A 106 6.47 -5.53 43.43
C ARG A 106 5.35 -5.90 44.41
#